data_AF-A0A1B6GTX8-F1
#
_entry.id   AF-A0A1B6GTX8-F1
#
_cell.length_a   1.000
_cell.length_b   1.000
_cell.length_c   1.000
_cell.angle_alpha   90.00
_cell.angle_beta   90.00
_cell.angle_gamma   90.00
#
_symmetry.space_group_name_H-M   'P 1'
#
loop_
_entity.id
_entity.type
_entity.pdbx_description
1 polymer ?
#
loop_
_entity_poly.entity_id
_entity_poly.type
_entity_poly.pdbx_seq_one_letter_code
_entity_poly.pdbx_strand_id
1 'polypeptide(L)'
;PKDEEGFLKLDLKTDHVSIWKAMEVQKLTGKTRYLGVTDFSIIQLQNILNHCRIPPSTIQVECHLYCQQKEIRDFAARNGISVTAYAPLGSPAAVRVFNAILPLSRPQTKSPMLNELVALLSEKHKKTRGQILLRHLLQLGICAIPKSSKFHHIRENMDLFDFELNKEEMAQLNSLDQGEAGRKLYLSHLLKGYDLHPQCPYPQKEPEYIPEEEDNTCLQEESELEELDRQEHPLEESEKEKERCLHMETEGEEKYKCQGGFESDDETYSSE
;
A
#
# COMPACT_ATOMS: atom_id res chain seq x y z
N PRO A 1 -7.98 -20.86 -6.55
CA PRO A 1 -8.53 -22.04 -7.26
C PRO A 1 -9.71 -21.59 -8.12
N LYS A 2 -9.81 -22.05 -9.38
CA LYS A 2 -10.91 -21.69 -10.29
C LYS A 2 -11.73 -22.93 -10.65
N ASP A 3 -12.99 -22.75 -11.02
CA ASP A 3 -13.81 -23.80 -11.65
C ASP A 3 -13.54 -23.90 -13.16
N GLU A 4 -14.33 -24.73 -13.83
CA GLU A 4 -14.18 -25.02 -15.26
C GLU A 4 -14.53 -23.78 -16.12
N GLU A 5 -15.41 -22.90 -15.61
CA GLU A 5 -15.81 -21.64 -16.23
C GLU A 5 -14.88 -20.45 -15.87
N GLY A 6 -13.82 -20.72 -15.11
CA GLY A 6 -12.80 -19.76 -14.70
C GLY A 6 -13.20 -18.83 -13.55
N PHE A 7 -14.34 -19.07 -12.91
CA PHE A 7 -14.77 -18.34 -11.71
C PHE A 7 -13.94 -18.78 -10.50
N LEU A 8 -13.74 -17.85 -9.58
CA LEU A 8 -13.07 -18.14 -8.31
C LEU A 8 -13.92 -19.12 -7.49
N LYS A 9 -13.31 -20.21 -7.00
CA LYS A 9 -13.95 -21.08 -6.00
C LYS A 9 -13.95 -20.37 -4.65
N LEU A 10 -15.10 -19.84 -4.27
CA LEU A 10 -15.31 -19.02 -3.07
C LEU A 10 -15.81 -19.85 -1.87
N ASP A 11 -15.37 -19.48 -0.66
CA ASP A 11 -16.02 -19.91 0.58
C ASP A 11 -17.16 -18.94 0.96
N LEU A 12 -18.35 -19.21 0.46
CA LEU A 12 -19.54 -18.38 0.67
C LEU A 12 -20.05 -18.35 2.12
N LYS A 13 -19.43 -19.10 3.03
CA LYS A 13 -19.79 -19.16 4.46
C LYS A 13 -18.84 -18.36 5.34
N THR A 14 -17.97 -17.54 4.76
CA THR A 14 -17.03 -16.69 5.48
C THR A 14 -17.76 -15.82 6.53
N ASP A 15 -17.36 -15.99 7.79
CA ASP A 15 -17.81 -15.18 8.92
C ASP A 15 -16.62 -14.44 9.54
N HIS A 16 -16.53 -13.13 9.26
CA HIS A 16 -15.46 -12.28 9.77
C HIS A 16 -15.40 -12.22 11.30
N VAL A 17 -16.54 -12.32 12.01
CA VAL A 17 -16.56 -12.23 13.48
C VAL A 17 -15.96 -13.50 14.09
N SER A 18 -16.33 -14.67 13.58
CA SER A 18 -15.74 -15.95 14.02
C SER A 18 -14.24 -16.02 13.71
N ILE A 19 -13.81 -15.54 12.53
CA ILE A 19 -12.40 -15.44 12.18
C ILE A 19 -11.67 -14.48 13.13
N TRP A 20 -12.24 -13.31 13.42
CA TRP A 20 -11.63 -12.34 14.33
C TRP A 20 -11.42 -12.92 15.73
N LYS A 21 -12.39 -13.66 16.28
CA LYS A 21 -12.22 -14.36 17.57
C LYS A 21 -11.05 -15.36 17.52
N ALA A 22 -10.85 -16.06 16.41
CA ALA A 22 -9.68 -16.94 16.25
C ALA A 22 -8.36 -16.16 16.15
N MET A 23 -8.38 -14.96 15.55
CA MET A 23 -7.24 -14.04 15.51
C MET A 23 -6.89 -13.48 16.90
N GLU A 24 -7.90 -13.17 17.73
CA GLU A 24 -7.73 -12.76 19.12
C GLU A 24 -6.96 -13.82 19.93
N VAL A 25 -7.25 -15.10 19.71
CA VAL A 25 -6.50 -16.20 20.33
C VAL A 25 -5.02 -16.17 19.92
N GLN A 26 -4.68 -15.81 18.68
CA GLN A 26 -3.27 -15.71 18.27
C GLN A 26 -2.53 -14.62 19.05
N LYS A 27 -3.19 -13.49 19.33
CA LYS A 27 -2.61 -12.43 20.18
C LYS A 27 -2.50 -12.88 21.64
N LEU A 28 -3.55 -13.48 22.19
CA LEU A 28 -3.58 -13.96 23.58
C LEU A 28 -2.55 -15.07 23.86
N THR A 29 -2.20 -15.86 22.83
CA THR A 29 -1.17 -16.90 22.90
C THR A 29 0.23 -16.37 22.54
N GLY A 30 0.39 -15.06 22.36
CA GLY A 30 1.69 -14.42 22.14
C GLY A 30 2.27 -14.58 20.72
N LYS A 31 1.51 -15.14 19.77
CA LYS A 31 1.98 -15.34 18.38
C LYS A 31 2.01 -14.05 17.56
N THR A 32 1.25 -13.03 17.98
CA THR A 32 1.30 -11.69 17.40
C THR A 32 1.08 -10.63 18.46
N ARG A 33 1.70 -9.46 18.25
CA ARG A 33 1.55 -8.30 19.14
C ARG A 33 0.31 -7.48 18.83
N TYR A 34 -0.08 -7.39 17.55
CA TYR A 34 -1.19 -6.56 17.08
C TYR A 34 -2.04 -7.31 16.05
N LEU A 35 -3.29 -6.89 15.92
CA LEU A 35 -4.25 -7.44 14.97
C LEU A 35 -4.78 -6.29 14.11
N GLY A 36 -5.07 -6.56 12.85
CA GLY A 36 -5.60 -5.58 11.92
C GLY A 36 -6.43 -6.26 10.84
N VAL A 37 -7.11 -5.45 10.04
CA VAL A 37 -7.88 -5.91 8.88
C VAL A 37 -7.38 -5.23 7.62
N THR A 38 -7.62 -5.86 6.47
CA THR A 38 -7.28 -5.31 5.16
C THR A 38 -8.52 -5.37 4.27
N ASP A 39 -8.79 -4.30 3.53
CA ASP A 39 -9.92 -4.20 2.58
C ASP A 39 -11.29 -4.45 3.23
N PHE A 40 -11.51 -3.95 4.45
CA PHE A 40 -12.83 -3.97 5.07
C PHE A 40 -13.59 -2.70 4.74
N SER A 41 -14.88 -2.84 4.41
CA SER A 41 -15.80 -1.69 4.38
C SER A 41 -16.08 -1.18 5.80
N ILE A 42 -16.61 0.04 5.94
CA ILE A 42 -17.00 0.61 7.25
C ILE A 42 -18.01 -0.30 7.96
N ILE A 43 -18.95 -0.91 7.23
CA ILE A 43 -19.96 -1.82 7.79
C ILE A 43 -19.28 -3.08 8.36
N GLN A 44 -18.33 -3.66 7.62
CA GLN A 44 -17.61 -4.85 8.08
C GLN A 44 -16.71 -4.53 9.28
N LEU A 45 -16.00 -3.40 9.26
CA LEU A 45 -15.17 -2.97 10.37
C LEU A 45 -16.01 -2.68 11.63
N GLN A 46 -17.15 -2.00 11.48
CA GLN A 46 -18.09 -1.78 12.57
C GLN A 46 -18.63 -3.10 13.15
N ASN A 47 -18.90 -4.09 12.29
CA ASN A 47 -19.35 -5.41 12.74
C ASN A 47 -18.29 -6.11 13.60
N ILE A 48 -17.00 -5.98 13.26
CA ILE A 48 -15.91 -6.47 14.12
C ILE A 48 -15.90 -5.71 15.45
N LEU A 49 -15.94 -4.37 15.43
CA LEU A 49 -15.91 -3.54 16.64
C LEU A 49 -17.05 -3.85 17.61
N ASN A 50 -18.23 -4.21 17.09
CA ASN A 50 -19.38 -4.60 17.92
C ASN A 50 -19.20 -5.95 18.65
N HIS A 51 -18.29 -6.81 18.19
CA HIS A 51 -18.16 -8.19 18.67
C HIS A 51 -16.75 -8.55 19.17
N CYS A 52 -15.76 -7.67 18.99
CA CYS A 52 -14.39 -7.93 19.39
C CYS A 52 -14.18 -7.75 20.89
N ARG A 53 -13.28 -8.57 21.45
CA ARG A 53 -12.63 -8.34 22.75
C ARG A 53 -11.37 -7.49 22.59
N ILE A 54 -10.64 -7.68 21.48
CA ILE A 54 -9.45 -6.92 21.12
C ILE A 54 -9.75 -6.18 19.81
N PRO A 55 -9.84 -4.84 19.82
CA PRO A 55 -10.16 -4.08 18.62
C PRO A 55 -9.01 -4.15 17.58
N PRO A 56 -9.32 -4.04 16.28
CA PRO A 56 -8.31 -3.89 15.25
C PRO A 56 -7.41 -2.68 15.55
N SER A 57 -6.11 -2.86 15.49
CA SER A 57 -5.13 -1.78 15.69
C SER A 57 -4.90 -0.98 14.41
N THR A 58 -5.09 -1.59 13.25
CA THR A 58 -4.95 -0.94 11.95
C THR A 58 -5.98 -1.46 10.95
N ILE A 59 -6.34 -0.60 9.99
CA ILE A 59 -6.98 -0.99 8.73
C ILE A 59 -6.04 -0.66 7.58
N GLN A 60 -5.72 -1.66 6.76
CA GLN A 60 -4.94 -1.50 5.55
C GLN A 60 -5.86 -1.44 4.32
N VAL A 61 -5.76 -0.38 3.52
CA VAL A 61 -6.61 -0.14 2.33
C VAL A 61 -5.81 0.52 1.22
N GLU A 62 -6.32 0.42 -0.02
CA GLU A 62 -5.82 1.24 -1.13
C GLU A 62 -5.99 2.69 -0.75
N CYS A 63 -4.89 3.45 -0.72
CA CYS A 63 -4.96 4.87 -0.42
C CYS A 63 -3.81 5.61 -1.10
N HIS A 64 -4.15 6.58 -1.94
CA HIS A 64 -3.22 7.41 -2.70
C HIS A 64 -3.91 8.72 -3.11
N LEU A 65 -3.23 9.58 -3.88
CA LEU A 65 -3.70 10.93 -4.26
C LEU A 65 -5.16 10.98 -4.73
N TYR A 66 -5.56 10.10 -5.65
CA TYR A 66 -6.92 10.08 -6.20
C TYR A 66 -7.93 9.26 -5.39
N CYS A 67 -7.50 8.42 -4.45
CA CYS A 67 -8.38 7.61 -3.60
C CYS A 67 -7.93 7.79 -2.14
N GLN A 68 -8.36 8.88 -1.51
CA GLN A 68 -7.81 9.29 -0.21
C GLN A 68 -8.54 8.68 0.99
N GLN A 69 -9.54 7.84 0.76
CA GLN A 69 -10.24 7.07 1.79
C GLN A 69 -10.79 7.92 2.96
N LYS A 70 -11.31 9.12 2.67
CA LYS A 70 -11.74 10.10 3.71
C LYS A 70 -12.69 9.48 4.75
N GLU A 71 -13.72 8.76 4.30
CA GLU A 71 -14.70 8.15 5.20
C GLU A 71 -14.10 7.07 6.10
N ILE A 72 -13.24 6.20 5.54
CA ILE A 72 -12.52 5.17 6.29
C ILE A 72 -11.57 5.82 7.30
N ARG A 73 -10.85 6.87 6.91
CA ARG A 73 -9.94 7.61 7.78
C ARG A 73 -10.68 8.23 8.96
N ASP A 74 -11.80 8.90 8.70
CA ASP A 74 -12.62 9.54 9.75
C ASP A 74 -13.24 8.49 10.68
N PHE A 75 -13.66 7.34 10.15
CA PHE A 75 -14.16 6.23 10.95
C PHE A 75 -13.05 5.60 11.80
N ALA A 76 -11.88 5.33 11.22
CA ALA A 76 -10.73 4.74 11.89
C ALA A 76 -10.22 5.64 13.02
N ALA A 77 -10.07 6.95 12.75
CA ALA A 77 -9.64 7.93 13.74
C ALA A 77 -10.58 7.99 14.96
N ARG A 78 -11.90 7.98 14.75
CA ARG A 78 -12.89 7.97 15.85
C ARG A 78 -12.85 6.71 16.70
N ASN A 79 -12.32 5.60 16.17
CA ASN A 79 -12.24 4.31 16.86
C ASN A 79 -10.81 3.97 17.33
N GLY A 80 -9.86 4.91 17.23
CA GLY A 80 -8.46 4.68 17.65
C GLY A 80 -7.73 3.66 16.78
N ILE A 81 -8.10 3.54 15.50
CA ILE A 81 -7.52 2.62 14.53
C ILE A 81 -6.60 3.40 13.59
N SER A 82 -5.37 2.94 13.38
CA SER A 82 -4.48 3.54 12.38
C SER A 82 -4.87 3.13 10.96
N VAL A 83 -4.56 3.97 9.97
CA VAL A 83 -4.73 3.61 8.55
C VAL A 83 -3.36 3.31 7.93
N THR A 84 -3.28 2.20 7.20
CA THR A 84 -2.10 1.83 6.40
C THR A 84 -2.47 1.82 4.90
N ALA A 85 -1.83 2.68 4.13
CA ALA A 85 -2.00 2.79 2.69
C ALA A 85 -1.16 1.74 1.95
N TYR A 86 -1.81 0.79 1.27
CA TYR A 86 -1.19 0.10 0.14
C TYR A 86 -1.42 0.88 -1.15
N ALA A 87 -0.62 0.56 -2.18
CA ALA A 87 -0.58 1.28 -3.45
C ALA A 87 -0.39 2.82 -3.31
N PRO A 88 0.45 3.31 -2.38
CA PRO A 88 0.51 4.76 -2.10
C PRO A 88 0.99 5.62 -3.28
N LEU A 89 1.68 5.00 -4.25
CA LEU A 89 2.15 5.63 -5.49
C LEU A 89 1.25 5.34 -6.70
N GLY A 90 0.04 4.80 -6.49
CA GLY A 90 -0.92 4.44 -7.53
C GLY A 90 -0.59 3.15 -8.30
N SER A 91 0.20 2.27 -7.69
CA SER A 91 0.61 0.96 -8.22
C SER A 91 1.09 0.93 -9.69
N PRO A 92 2.14 1.69 -10.06
CA PRO A 92 2.71 1.71 -11.41
C PRO A 92 3.00 0.31 -11.98
N ALA A 93 3.53 -0.58 -11.14
CA ALA A 93 3.87 -1.94 -11.55
C ALA A 93 2.66 -2.87 -11.68
N ALA A 94 1.53 -2.56 -11.03
CA ALA A 94 0.33 -3.38 -11.13
C ALA A 94 -0.36 -3.20 -12.48
N VAL A 95 -0.19 -2.04 -13.12
CA VAL A 95 -0.61 -1.79 -14.52
C VAL A 95 -0.09 -2.90 -15.45
N ARG A 96 1.20 -3.24 -15.38
CA ARG A 96 1.80 -4.35 -16.13
C ARG A 96 1.15 -5.71 -15.84
N VAL A 97 0.91 -6.00 -14.56
CA VAL A 97 0.35 -7.29 -14.12
C VAL A 97 -1.13 -7.40 -14.54
N PHE A 98 -1.88 -6.31 -14.49
CA PHE A 98 -3.27 -6.25 -14.92
C PHE A 98 -3.41 -6.39 -16.42
N ASN A 99 -2.57 -5.68 -17.19
CA ASN A 99 -2.52 -5.83 -18.65
C ASN A 99 -2.20 -7.27 -19.10
N ALA A 100 -1.33 -7.97 -18.36
CA ALA A 100 -0.93 -9.35 -18.69
C ALA A 100 -2.00 -10.41 -18.34
N ILE A 101 -2.89 -10.13 -17.38
CA ILE A 101 -3.83 -11.12 -16.83
C ILE A 101 -5.24 -10.91 -17.40
N LEU A 102 -5.71 -9.66 -17.51
CA LEU A 102 -7.04 -9.33 -18.05
C LEU A 102 -7.01 -7.92 -18.70
N PRO A 103 -7.13 -7.77 -20.03
CA PRO A 103 -7.22 -6.46 -20.71
C PRO A 103 -8.49 -5.66 -20.37
N LEU A 104 -9.39 -6.23 -19.56
CA LEU A 104 -10.76 -5.77 -19.31
C LEU A 104 -10.90 -4.73 -18.20
N SER A 105 -9.81 -4.22 -17.63
CA SER A 105 -9.91 -3.43 -16.40
C SER A 105 -8.88 -2.32 -16.36
N ARG A 106 -9.19 -1.28 -17.12
CA ARG A 106 -8.45 -0.03 -17.15
C ARG A 106 -8.49 0.60 -15.74
N PRO A 107 -7.37 1.10 -15.21
CA PRO A 107 -7.42 2.09 -14.15
C PRO A 107 -8.25 3.28 -14.66
N GLN A 108 -9.29 3.69 -13.95
CA GLN A 108 -10.11 4.85 -14.37
C GLN A 108 -9.31 6.16 -14.34
N THR A 109 -8.14 6.17 -13.71
CA THR A 109 -7.33 7.35 -13.46
C THR A 109 -5.87 7.13 -13.85
N LYS A 110 -5.22 8.20 -14.35
CA LYS A 110 -3.78 8.22 -14.65
C LYS A 110 -2.93 7.91 -13.42
N SER A 111 -1.66 7.56 -13.59
CA SER A 111 -0.74 7.45 -12.45
C SER A 111 -0.64 8.77 -11.64
N PRO A 112 -0.73 8.75 -10.29
CA PRO A 112 -0.46 9.93 -9.46
C PRO A 112 0.95 10.50 -9.67
N MET A 113 1.91 9.68 -10.09
CA MET A 113 3.29 10.09 -10.40
C MET A 113 3.36 11.03 -11.62
N LEU A 114 2.34 11.03 -12.49
CA LEU A 114 2.28 11.86 -13.69
C LEU A 114 1.45 13.14 -13.50
N ASN A 115 0.97 13.38 -12.28
CA ASN A 115 0.17 14.57 -11.99
C ASN A 115 1.01 15.85 -12.03
N GLU A 116 0.52 16.89 -12.73
CA GLU A 116 1.23 18.15 -12.91
C GLU A 116 1.48 18.90 -11.58
N LEU A 117 0.52 18.89 -10.66
CA LEU A 117 0.72 19.50 -9.33
C LEU A 117 1.82 18.78 -8.57
N VAL A 118 1.87 17.44 -8.65
CA VAL A 118 2.93 16.65 -8.01
C VAL A 118 4.29 16.98 -8.62
N ALA A 119 4.38 17.18 -9.93
CA ALA A 119 5.60 17.61 -10.60
C ALA A 119 6.07 19.00 -10.12
N LEU A 120 5.16 19.98 -10.04
CA LEU A 120 5.46 21.32 -9.55
C LEU A 120 5.95 21.32 -8.09
N LEU A 121 5.33 20.52 -7.23
CA LEU A 121 5.73 20.38 -5.83
C LEU A 121 7.06 19.66 -5.68
N SER A 122 7.32 18.66 -6.54
CA SER A 122 8.60 17.95 -6.61
C SER A 122 9.76 18.92 -6.92
N GLU A 123 9.61 19.78 -7.92
CA GLU A 123 10.59 20.81 -8.25
C GLU A 123 10.77 21.82 -7.11
N LYS A 124 9.66 22.30 -6.52
CA LYS A 124 9.67 23.28 -5.44
C LYS A 124 10.43 22.78 -4.20
N HIS A 125 10.18 21.54 -3.80
CA HIS A 125 10.78 20.93 -2.60
C HIS A 125 12.13 20.26 -2.88
N LYS A 126 12.54 20.15 -4.15
CA LYS A 126 13.72 19.39 -4.59
C LYS A 126 13.68 17.94 -4.11
N LYS A 127 12.51 17.32 -4.27
CA LYS A 127 12.20 15.93 -3.88
C LYS A 127 11.58 15.21 -5.06
N THR A 128 11.69 13.89 -5.12
CA THR A 128 11.06 13.10 -6.20
C THR A 128 9.54 13.15 -6.10
N ARG A 129 8.85 12.88 -7.20
CA ARG A 129 7.38 12.82 -7.18
C ARG A 129 6.85 11.78 -6.20
N GLY A 130 7.56 10.66 -6.06
CA GLY A 130 7.25 9.62 -5.07
C GLY A 130 7.30 10.16 -3.63
N GLN A 131 8.32 10.95 -3.31
CA GLN A 131 8.44 11.57 -1.98
C GLN A 131 7.30 12.54 -1.68
N ILE A 132 6.87 13.36 -2.66
CA ILE A 132 5.71 14.26 -2.48
C ILE A 132 4.44 13.47 -2.13
N LEU A 133 4.15 12.42 -2.89
CA LEU A 133 2.97 11.57 -2.69
C LEU A 133 2.99 10.87 -1.32
N LEU A 134 4.15 10.34 -0.92
CA LEU A 134 4.29 9.68 0.38
C LEU A 134 4.22 10.68 1.53
N ARG A 135 4.83 11.85 1.39
CA ARG A 135 4.78 12.90 2.40
C ARG A 135 3.36 13.39 2.63
N HIS A 136 2.56 13.52 1.57
CA HIS A 136 1.14 13.84 1.65
C HIS A 136 0.38 12.85 2.53
N LEU A 137 0.54 11.53 2.30
CA LEU A 137 -0.09 10.50 3.14
C LEU A 137 0.39 10.56 4.60
N LEU A 138 1.69 10.73 4.82
CA LEU A 138 2.26 10.82 6.18
C LEU A 138 1.70 12.02 6.96
N GLN A 139 1.59 13.19 6.33
CA GLN A 139 1.00 14.38 6.97
C GLN A 139 -0.50 14.27 7.21
N LEU A 140 -1.19 13.39 6.47
CA LEU A 140 -2.58 13.01 6.75
C LEU A 140 -2.72 12.01 7.91
N GLY A 141 -1.60 11.62 8.54
CA GLY A 141 -1.56 10.64 9.63
C GLY A 141 -1.67 9.19 9.16
N ILE A 142 -1.37 8.91 7.88
CA ILE A 142 -1.52 7.60 7.26
C ILE A 142 -0.13 6.96 7.12
N CYS A 143 0.01 5.71 7.59
CA CYS A 143 1.21 4.92 7.33
C CYS A 143 1.22 4.47 5.85
N ALA A 144 2.32 4.63 5.12
CA ALA A 144 2.42 4.20 3.73
C ALA A 144 3.42 3.05 3.57
N ILE A 145 3.10 2.06 2.73
CA ILE A 145 3.96 0.91 2.44
C ILE A 145 4.31 0.82 0.94
N PRO A 146 5.13 1.75 0.40
CA PRO A 146 5.56 1.69 -1.00
C PRO A 146 6.45 0.47 -1.24
N LYS A 147 6.14 -0.31 -2.28
CA LYS A 147 6.97 -1.43 -2.72
C LYS A 147 7.98 -0.96 -3.76
N SER A 148 9.25 -1.29 -3.57
CA SER A 148 10.26 -1.22 -4.63
C SER A 148 11.27 -2.36 -4.51
N SER A 149 11.92 -2.68 -5.63
CA SER A 149 13.10 -3.57 -5.69
C SER A 149 14.34 -2.81 -6.19
N LYS A 150 14.22 -1.50 -6.48
CA LYS A 150 15.32 -0.62 -6.85
C LYS A 150 15.84 0.08 -5.61
N PHE A 151 17.16 0.10 -5.42
CA PHE A 151 17.79 0.63 -4.21
C PHE A 151 17.54 2.13 -3.99
N HIS A 152 17.68 2.96 -5.04
CA HIS A 152 17.44 4.41 -4.94
C HIS A 152 16.00 4.72 -4.50
N HIS A 153 15.00 4.05 -5.09
CA HIS A 153 13.60 4.18 -4.65
C HIS A 153 13.39 3.76 -3.18
N ILE A 154 14.02 2.67 -2.73
CA ILE A 154 13.91 2.24 -1.32
C ILE A 154 14.41 3.36 -0.41
N ARG A 155 15.55 3.97 -0.75
CA ARG A 155 16.12 5.09 0.00
C ARG A 155 15.23 6.33 -0.01
N GLU A 156 14.77 6.77 -1.17
CA GLU A 156 13.90 7.93 -1.33
C GLU A 156 12.58 7.76 -0.60
N ASN A 157 11.98 6.57 -0.67
CA ASN A 157 10.75 6.25 0.04
C ASN A 157 10.89 6.31 1.57
N MET A 158 12.12 6.32 2.10
CA MET A 158 12.40 6.53 3.52
C MET A 158 12.80 7.98 3.85
N ASP A 159 13.34 8.73 2.88
CA ASP A 159 13.80 10.11 3.02
C ASP A 159 12.64 11.12 2.93
N LEU A 160 11.75 11.06 3.92
CA LEU A 160 10.48 11.81 3.94
C LEU A 160 10.35 12.81 5.11
N PHE A 161 11.36 12.88 5.99
CA PHE A 161 11.25 13.57 7.28
C PHE A 161 12.01 14.90 7.35
N ASP A 162 12.74 15.25 6.31
CA ASP A 162 13.54 16.49 6.20
C ASP A 162 12.80 17.63 5.49
N PHE A 163 11.58 17.40 5.01
CA PHE A 163 10.71 18.41 4.40
C PHE A 163 9.25 18.27 4.84
N GLU A 164 8.46 19.32 4.61
CA GLU A 164 7.04 19.36 4.93
C GLU A 164 6.26 20.12 3.85
N LEU A 165 5.10 19.58 3.48
CA LEU A 165 4.13 20.25 2.62
C LEU A 165 3.33 21.25 3.46
N ASN A 166 3.26 22.50 3.02
CA ASN A 166 2.49 23.52 3.75
C ASN A 166 0.97 23.30 3.62
N LYS A 167 0.19 24.12 4.33
CA LYS A 167 -1.27 23.97 4.39
C LYS A 167 -1.94 24.11 3.03
N GLU A 168 -1.45 25.04 2.22
CA GLU A 168 -1.97 25.31 0.88
C GLU A 168 -1.67 24.14 -0.07
N GLU A 169 -0.46 23.61 -0.03
CA GLU A 169 -0.04 22.45 -0.82
C GLU A 169 -0.82 21.19 -0.44
N MET A 170 -0.98 20.95 0.87
CA MET A 170 -1.82 19.87 1.38
C MET A 170 -3.27 20.04 0.92
N ALA A 171 -3.82 21.26 0.94
CA ALA A 171 -5.18 21.53 0.47
C ALA A 171 -5.34 21.29 -1.04
N GLN A 172 -4.35 21.68 -1.84
CA GLN A 172 -4.35 21.42 -3.28
C GLN A 172 -4.31 19.92 -3.59
N LEU A 173 -3.43 19.16 -2.93
CA LEU A 173 -3.37 17.70 -3.10
C LEU A 173 -4.66 17.03 -2.63
N ASN A 174 -5.20 17.46 -1.48
CA ASN A 174 -6.47 16.94 -0.95
C ASN A 174 -7.68 17.16 -1.87
N SER A 175 -7.61 18.17 -2.73
CA SER A 175 -8.66 18.51 -3.70
C SER A 175 -8.68 17.56 -4.92
N LEU A 176 -7.62 16.78 -5.12
CA LEU A 176 -7.49 15.80 -6.21
C LEU A 176 -8.17 14.46 -5.92
N ASP A 177 -8.75 14.29 -4.73
CA ASP A 177 -9.50 13.10 -4.36
C ASP A 177 -10.71 12.89 -5.26
N GLN A 178 -10.83 11.68 -5.79
CA GLN A 178 -11.93 11.26 -6.67
C GLN A 178 -12.83 10.23 -5.98
N GLY A 179 -12.58 9.92 -4.71
CA GLY A 179 -13.32 8.90 -3.98
C GLY A 179 -13.17 7.52 -4.62
N GLU A 180 -14.29 6.82 -4.79
CA GLU A 180 -14.32 5.46 -5.35
C GLU A 180 -13.89 5.42 -6.84
N ALA A 181 -14.18 6.48 -7.62
CA ALA A 181 -13.73 6.58 -9.00
C ALA A 181 -12.19 6.65 -9.12
N GLY A 182 -11.52 7.08 -8.04
CA GLY A 182 -10.07 7.10 -7.97
C GLY A 182 -9.44 5.73 -7.72
N ARG A 183 -10.21 4.72 -7.31
CA ARG A 183 -9.70 3.37 -6.99
C ARG A 183 -9.14 2.71 -8.24
N LYS A 184 -7.95 2.14 -8.13
CA LYS A 184 -7.30 1.39 -9.21
C LYS A 184 -7.39 -0.13 -9.01
N LEU A 185 -7.49 -0.59 -7.76
CA LEU A 185 -7.40 -2.01 -7.42
C LEU A 185 -8.77 -2.59 -7.08
N TYR A 186 -9.54 -2.92 -8.12
CA TYR A 186 -10.76 -3.72 -7.99
C TYR A 186 -10.40 -5.20 -8.13
N LEU A 187 -10.55 -6.00 -7.08
CA LEU A 187 -10.28 -7.44 -7.17
C LEU A 187 -11.27 -8.17 -8.09
N SER A 188 -12.51 -7.68 -8.21
CA SER A 188 -13.53 -8.19 -9.14
C SER A 188 -13.09 -8.13 -10.61
N HIS A 189 -12.33 -7.10 -10.96
CA HIS A 189 -11.74 -6.92 -12.28
C HIS A 189 -10.64 -7.94 -12.59
N LEU A 190 -10.00 -8.47 -11.55
CA LEU A 190 -8.85 -9.39 -11.67
C LEU A 190 -9.27 -10.85 -11.53
N LEU A 191 -10.30 -11.09 -10.74
CA LEU A 191 -10.73 -12.39 -10.30
C LEU A 191 -12.22 -12.52 -10.60
N LYS A 192 -12.53 -13.11 -11.77
CA LYS A 192 -13.89 -13.42 -12.20
C LYS A 192 -14.67 -14.10 -11.08
N GLY A 193 -15.81 -13.51 -10.70
CA GLY A 193 -16.70 -14.01 -9.65
C GLY A 193 -16.37 -13.57 -8.23
N TYR A 194 -15.30 -12.80 -8.00
CA TYR A 194 -14.93 -12.35 -6.65
C TYR A 194 -16.05 -11.53 -5.98
N ASP A 195 -16.72 -10.68 -6.75
CA ASP A 195 -17.84 -9.85 -6.34
C ASP A 195 -19.13 -10.62 -6.00
N LEU A 196 -19.22 -11.89 -6.38
CA LEU A 196 -20.33 -12.77 -5.97
C LEU A 196 -20.24 -13.16 -4.49
N HIS A 197 -19.10 -12.92 -3.83
CA HIS A 197 -18.94 -13.22 -2.42
C HIS A 197 -19.78 -12.26 -1.56
N PRO A 198 -20.62 -12.73 -0.61
CA PRO A 198 -21.45 -11.87 0.24
C PRO A 198 -20.68 -10.86 1.09
N GLN A 199 -19.40 -11.13 1.35
CA GLN A 199 -18.49 -10.23 2.07
C GLN A 199 -17.57 -9.42 1.13
N CYS A 200 -17.88 -9.30 -0.16
CA CYS A 200 -17.12 -8.41 -1.03
C CYS A 200 -17.21 -6.98 -0.48
N PRO A 201 -16.08 -6.33 -0.13
CA PRO A 201 -16.10 -5.01 0.49
C PRO A 201 -16.53 -3.90 -0.48
N TYR A 202 -16.29 -4.12 -1.77
CA TYR A 202 -16.57 -3.19 -2.86
C TYR A 202 -17.36 -3.93 -3.95
N PRO A 203 -18.64 -4.30 -3.71
CA PRO A 203 -19.44 -4.95 -4.72
C PRO A 203 -19.71 -3.96 -5.86
N GLN A 204 -19.38 -4.36 -7.09
CA GLN A 204 -19.70 -3.54 -8.26
C GLN A 204 -21.23 -3.42 -8.37
N LYS A 205 -21.72 -2.19 -8.54
CA LYS A 205 -22.97 -1.98 -9.28
C LYS A 205 -22.59 -2.18 -10.75
N GLU A 206 -23.39 -2.94 -11.50
CA GLU A 206 -23.07 -3.44 -12.86
C GLU A 206 -22.06 -2.57 -13.63
N PRO A 207 -20.98 -3.15 -14.17
CA PRO A 207 -19.99 -2.36 -14.90
C PRO A 207 -20.66 -1.67 -16.09
N GLU A 208 -20.59 -0.33 -16.14
CA GLU A 208 -20.81 0.37 -17.38
C GLU A 208 -19.78 -0.18 -18.39
N TYR A 209 -20.28 -0.88 -19.41
CA TYR A 209 -19.47 -1.40 -20.50
C TYR A 209 -18.76 -0.22 -21.19
N ILE A 210 -17.45 -0.12 -20.99
CA ILE A 210 -16.59 0.81 -21.73
C ILE A 210 -16.12 0.07 -22.99
N PRO A 211 -16.49 0.51 -24.20
CA PRO A 211 -16.12 -0.17 -25.44
C PRO A 211 -14.61 -0.35 -25.57
N GLU A 212 -14.21 -1.51 -26.10
CA GLU A 212 -12.84 -1.80 -26.54
C GLU A 212 -12.47 -0.92 -27.75
N GLU A 213 -12.21 0.37 -27.54
CA GLU A 213 -11.41 1.12 -28.51
C GLU A 213 -9.93 0.82 -28.23
N GLU A 214 -9.14 0.61 -29.30
CA GLU A 214 -7.69 0.42 -29.33
C GLU A 214 -6.97 1.62 -28.71
N ASP A 215 -7.01 1.70 -27.39
CA ASP A 215 -6.50 2.82 -26.62
C ASP A 215 -5.18 2.43 -25.96
N ASN A 216 -4.08 2.91 -26.54
CA ASN A 216 -2.71 2.68 -26.07
C ASN A 216 -2.31 3.53 -24.86
N THR A 217 -3.22 4.29 -24.24
CA THR A 217 -2.94 5.17 -23.08
C THR A 217 -2.21 4.50 -21.94
N CYS A 218 -2.53 3.23 -21.65
CA CYS A 218 -1.89 2.46 -20.59
C CYS A 218 -0.39 2.18 -20.87
N LEU A 219 -0.06 1.83 -22.11
CA LEU A 219 1.33 1.63 -22.56
C LEU A 219 2.09 2.96 -22.63
N GLN A 220 1.39 4.04 -23.00
CA GLN A 220 1.94 5.39 -22.96
C GLN A 220 2.30 5.80 -21.53
N GLU A 221 1.39 5.60 -20.57
CA GLU A 221 1.66 5.89 -19.15
C GLU A 221 2.85 5.09 -18.61
N GLU A 222 2.97 3.80 -18.96
CA GLU A 222 4.12 3.01 -18.57
C GLU A 222 5.42 3.59 -19.11
N SER A 223 5.44 3.96 -20.40
CA SER A 223 6.63 4.56 -21.02
C SER A 223 6.99 5.92 -20.41
N GLU A 224 5.99 6.75 -20.06
CA GLU A 224 6.18 8.04 -19.39
C GLU A 224 6.75 7.85 -17.98
N LEU A 225 6.29 6.82 -17.25
CA LEU A 225 6.82 6.49 -15.92
C LEU A 225 8.26 5.98 -15.96
N GLU A 226 8.61 5.20 -16.98
CA GLU A 226 10.00 4.75 -17.18
C GLU A 226 10.92 5.86 -17.64
N GLU A 227 10.41 6.81 -18.43
CA GLU A 227 11.16 8.00 -18.80
C GLU A 227 11.35 8.93 -17.59
N LEU A 228 10.31 9.15 -16.80
CA LEU A 228 10.39 9.90 -15.53
C LEU A 228 11.45 9.31 -14.60
N ASP A 229 11.45 7.99 -14.41
CA ASP A 229 12.44 7.29 -13.58
C ASP A 229 13.88 7.50 -14.09
N ARG A 230 14.09 7.48 -15.42
CA ARG A 230 15.40 7.78 -16.02
C ARG A 230 15.81 9.25 -15.87
N GLN A 231 14.85 10.17 -15.88
CA GLN A 231 15.09 11.59 -15.68
C GLN A 231 15.45 11.91 -14.22
N GLU A 232 14.74 11.30 -13.26
CA GLU A 232 15.03 11.44 -11.84
C GLU A 232 16.34 10.69 -11.45
N HIS A 233 16.67 9.60 -12.15
CA HIS A 233 17.83 8.75 -11.84
C HIS A 233 18.62 8.35 -13.11
N PRO A 234 19.60 9.16 -13.55
CA PRO A 234 20.48 8.78 -14.64
C PRO A 234 21.25 7.47 -14.34
N LEU A 235 21.43 6.63 -15.36
CA LEU A 235 21.98 5.26 -15.21
C LEU A 235 23.30 5.20 -14.42
N GLU A 236 24.25 6.10 -14.69
CA GLU A 236 25.54 6.14 -13.98
C GLU A 236 25.38 6.41 -12.47
N GLU A 237 24.39 7.20 -12.08
CA GLU A 237 24.13 7.53 -10.68
C GLU A 237 23.46 6.35 -9.97
N SER A 238 22.56 5.66 -10.67
CA SER A 238 21.89 4.45 -10.19
C SER A 238 22.85 3.29 -9.91
N GLU A 239 23.88 3.10 -10.76
CA GLU A 239 24.92 2.07 -10.57
C GLU A 239 25.83 2.40 -9.39
N LYS A 240 26.31 3.65 -9.30
CA LYS A 240 27.10 4.13 -8.14
C LYS A 240 26.34 4.03 -6.83
N GLU A 241 25.01 4.20 -6.86
CA GLU A 241 24.19 4.07 -5.67
C GLU A 241 23.96 2.61 -5.27
N LYS A 242 23.79 1.71 -6.24
CA LYS A 242 23.76 0.27 -5.99
C LYS A 242 25.06 -0.22 -5.33
N GLU A 243 26.22 0.24 -5.80
CA GLU A 243 27.52 -0.09 -5.19
C GLU A 243 27.64 0.45 -3.76
N ARG A 244 27.21 1.70 -3.51
CA ARG A 244 27.22 2.30 -2.17
C ARG A 244 26.33 1.55 -1.18
N CYS A 245 25.14 1.12 -1.60
CA CYS A 245 24.25 0.33 -0.74
C CYS A 245 24.82 -1.05 -0.43
N LEU A 246 25.38 -1.75 -1.42
CA LEU A 246 26.08 -3.03 -1.19
C LEU A 246 27.24 -2.86 -0.21
N HIS A 247 27.97 -1.74 -0.27
CA HIS A 247 29.03 -1.46 0.69
C HIS A 247 28.50 -1.25 2.12
N MET A 248 27.40 -0.51 2.28
CA MET A 248 26.75 -0.33 3.59
C MET A 248 26.19 -1.64 4.16
N GLU A 249 25.69 -2.56 3.31
CA GLU A 249 25.29 -3.91 3.75
C GLU A 249 26.50 -4.69 4.28
N THR A 250 27.64 -4.64 3.61
CA THR A 250 28.87 -5.31 4.08
C THR A 250 29.41 -4.71 5.39
N GLU A 251 29.40 -3.39 5.55
CA GLU A 251 29.81 -2.74 6.80
C GLU A 251 28.78 -2.95 7.93
N GLY A 252 27.50 -3.03 7.60
CA GLY A 252 26.42 -3.38 8.52
C GLY A 252 26.58 -4.81 9.04
N GLU A 253 26.83 -5.77 8.15
CA GLU A 253 27.12 -7.16 8.51
C GLU A 253 28.39 -7.29 9.37
N GLU A 254 29.44 -6.51 9.10
CA GLU A 254 30.65 -6.47 9.94
C GLU A 254 30.38 -5.89 11.33
N LYS A 255 29.57 -4.82 11.43
CA LYS A 255 29.17 -4.25 12.73
C LYS A 255 28.30 -5.20 13.55
N TYR A 256 27.45 -6.01 12.91
CA TYR A 256 26.66 -7.04 13.60
C TYR A 256 27.45 -8.30 13.94
N LYS A 257 28.58 -8.58 13.27
CA LYS A 257 29.48 -9.71 13.60
C LYS A 257 30.42 -9.42 14.78
N CYS A 258 30.61 -8.16 15.19
CA CYS A 258 31.55 -7.80 16.28
C CYS A 258 30.91 -7.56 17.67
N GLN A 259 29.63 -7.89 17.89
CA GLN A 259 28.99 -7.79 19.22
C GLN A 259 28.25 -9.06 19.68
N GLY A 260 28.66 -10.23 19.18
CA GLY A 260 28.08 -11.53 19.54
C GLY A 260 29.05 -12.48 20.24
N GLY A 261 29.88 -11.96 21.17
CA GLY A 261 30.63 -12.80 22.10
C GLY A 261 29.73 -13.19 23.28
N PHE A 262 29.04 -14.32 23.16
CA PHE A 262 28.32 -14.93 24.29
C PHE A 262 29.36 -15.62 25.18
N GLU A 263 29.85 -14.93 26.21
CA GLU A 263 30.51 -15.58 27.34
C GLU A 263 29.42 -16.21 28.20
N SER A 264 29.39 -17.54 28.24
CA SER A 264 28.54 -18.31 29.14
C SER A 264 29.21 -18.38 30.50
N ASP A 265 28.76 -17.54 31.44
CA ASP A 265 29.05 -17.73 32.86
C ASP A 265 28.13 -18.83 33.40
N ASP A 266 28.68 -20.05 33.45
CA ASP A 266 28.18 -21.15 34.26
C ASP A 266 28.42 -20.82 35.74
N GLU A 267 27.42 -20.29 36.44
CA GLU A 267 27.40 -20.33 37.91
C GLU A 267 26.40 -21.37 38.40
N THR A 268 26.98 -22.41 38.97
CA THR A 268 26.39 -23.55 39.66
C THR A 268 25.44 -23.15 40.79
N TYR A 269 24.20 -23.65 40.73
CA TYR A 269 23.28 -23.65 41.87
C TYR A 269 23.78 -24.65 42.93
N SER A 270 24.29 -24.14 44.05
CA SER A 270 24.50 -24.92 45.28
C SER A 270 23.18 -25.06 46.03
N SER A 271 22.86 -26.29 46.39
CA SER A 271 21.84 -26.67 47.35
C SER A 271 22.09 -26.05 48.73
N GLU A 272 21.06 -25.45 49.32
CA GLU A 272 20.65 -25.54 50.74
C GLU A 272 19.22 -25.03 50.91
#